data_AF-A0A6G3XVQ7-F1
#
_entry.id   AF-A0A6G3XVQ7-F1
#
_cell.length_a   1.000
_cell.length_b   1.000
_cell.length_c   1.000
_cell.angle_alpha   90.00
_cell.angle_beta   90.00
_cell.angle_gamma   90.00
#
_symmetry.space_group_name_H-M   'P 1'
#
loop_
_entity.id
_entity.type
_entity.pdbx_description
1 polymer ?
#
loop_
_entity_poly.entity_id
_entity_poly.type
_entity_poly.pdbx_seq_one_letter_code
_entity_poly.pdbx_strand_id
1 'polypeptide(L)'
;TNVIDSTVAVVTPISLDHTDRLGTTPAEIAGEKAGVIKQGATVILAQQPVDAAQVMLKKAVEVDATVAREGMEFGVTSREIAVGGQLVTLRGLGGEYEEIFLPLYGAHQAHNAAVALAAVEA
;
A
#
# COMPACT_ATOMS: atom_id res chain seq x y z
N THR A 1 -12.61 -11.60 -5.76
CA THR A 1 -11.64 -12.41 -4.99
C THR A 1 -11.84 -12.35 -3.48
N ASN A 2 -12.87 -11.65 -2.98
CA ASN A 2 -13.03 -11.37 -1.55
C ASN A 2 -13.67 -12.51 -0.72
N VAL A 3 -13.33 -13.76 -1.02
CA VAL A 3 -13.86 -14.97 -0.35
C VAL A 3 -12.81 -15.65 0.54
N ILE A 4 -11.66 -15.01 0.72
CA ILE A 4 -10.50 -15.53 1.46
C ILE A 4 -10.30 -14.65 2.69
N ASP A 5 -10.00 -15.29 3.82
CA ASP A 5 -9.61 -14.62 5.05
C ASP A 5 -8.08 -14.45 5.08
N SER A 6 -7.59 -13.44 4.36
CA SER A 6 -6.17 -13.14 4.24
C SER A 6 -5.60 -12.57 5.54
N THR A 7 -4.45 -13.08 5.97
CA THR A 7 -3.69 -12.55 7.13
C THR A 7 -3.00 -11.22 6.81
N VAL A 8 -2.69 -10.97 5.55
CA VAL A 8 -2.13 -9.71 5.06
C VAL A 8 -3.04 -9.12 3.98
N ALA A 9 -3.42 -7.86 4.13
CA ALA A 9 -4.23 -7.12 3.17
C ALA A 9 -3.41 -5.95 2.61
N VAL A 10 -3.21 -5.91 1.30
CA VAL A 10 -2.42 -4.85 0.65
C VAL A 10 -3.35 -3.89 -0.09
N VAL A 11 -3.21 -2.60 0.20
CA VAL A 11 -4.00 -1.53 -0.42
C VAL A 11 -3.06 -0.53 -1.07
N THR A 12 -2.92 -0.63 -2.40
CA THR A 12 -2.19 0.32 -3.25
C THR A 12 -2.95 1.66 -3.37
N PRO A 13 -2.35 2.72 -3.94
CA PRO A 13 -3.01 4.03 -4.04
C PRO A 13 -4.38 3.95 -4.70
N ILE A 14 -5.36 4.60 -4.07
CA ILE A 14 -6.74 4.71 -4.52
C ILE A 14 -6.88 6.02 -5.26
N SER A 15 -7.28 5.92 -6.52
CA SER A 15 -7.63 7.05 -7.36
C SER A 15 -9.03 6.86 -7.93
N LEU A 16 -9.54 7.91 -8.56
CA LEU A 16 -10.75 7.80 -9.37
C LEU A 16 -10.48 6.84 -10.53
N ASP A 17 -11.11 5.69 -10.50
CA ASP A 17 -11.09 4.67 -11.54
C ASP A 17 -12.40 3.88 -11.45
N HIS A 18 -12.92 3.43 -12.59
CA HIS A 18 -14.20 2.72 -12.68
C HIS A 18 -15.35 3.42 -11.93
N THR A 19 -15.48 4.73 -12.15
CA THR A 19 -16.44 5.59 -11.42
C THR A 19 -17.90 5.28 -11.70
N ASP A 20 -18.18 4.55 -12.78
CA ASP A 20 -19.49 3.99 -13.13
C ASP A 20 -19.93 2.86 -12.17
N ARG A 21 -18.99 2.26 -11.42
CA ARG A 21 -19.25 1.09 -10.55
C ARG A 21 -18.86 1.30 -9.09
N LEU A 22 -17.78 2.02 -8.83
CA LEU A 22 -17.19 2.14 -7.49
C LEU A 22 -17.51 3.45 -6.78
N GLY A 23 -18.20 4.36 -7.45
CA GLY A 23 -18.53 5.69 -6.95
C GLY A 23 -17.69 6.79 -7.59
N THR A 24 -17.99 8.02 -7.23
CA THR A 24 -17.46 9.23 -7.85
C THR A 24 -16.38 9.91 -7.00
N THR A 25 -16.11 9.37 -5.81
CA THR A 25 -15.12 9.90 -4.85
C THR A 25 -14.14 8.82 -4.40
N PRO A 26 -12.89 9.18 -4.03
CA PRO A 26 -11.95 8.22 -3.46
C PRO A 26 -12.48 7.54 -2.19
N ALA A 27 -13.27 8.24 -1.37
CA ALA A 27 -13.94 7.66 -0.20
C ALA A 27 -14.93 6.53 -0.55
N GLU A 28 -15.79 6.71 -1.56
CA GLU A 28 -16.73 5.67 -2.01
C GLU A 28 -15.97 4.45 -2.54
N ILE A 29 -14.96 4.70 -3.37
CA ILE A 29 -14.10 3.64 -3.93
C ILE A 29 -13.36 2.90 -2.81
N ALA A 30 -12.90 3.62 -1.79
CA ALA A 30 -12.27 3.04 -0.62
C ALA A 30 -13.25 2.17 0.17
N GLY A 31 -14.53 2.54 0.28
CA GLY A 31 -15.55 1.74 0.95
C GLY A 31 -15.69 0.35 0.34
N GLU A 32 -15.76 0.27 -0.98
CA GLU A 32 -15.80 -1.00 -1.72
C GLU A 32 -14.50 -1.79 -1.55
N LYS A 33 -13.35 -1.14 -1.71
CA LYS A 33 -12.03 -1.80 -1.62
C LYS A 33 -11.70 -2.27 -0.21
N ALA A 34 -12.23 -1.61 0.83
CA ALA A 34 -11.98 -1.95 2.23
C ALA A 34 -12.51 -3.35 2.61
N GLY A 35 -13.35 -3.97 1.78
CA GLY A 35 -13.82 -5.34 1.96
C GLY A 35 -12.73 -6.41 2.02
N VAL A 36 -11.51 -6.12 1.52
CA VAL A 36 -10.34 -7.01 1.61
C VAL A 36 -9.67 -6.99 2.99
N ILE A 37 -9.98 -6.01 3.84
CA ILE A 37 -9.45 -5.91 5.20
C ILE A 37 -10.28 -6.84 6.10
N LYS A 38 -9.65 -7.93 6.54
CA LYS A 38 -10.26 -9.00 7.34
C LYS A 38 -9.89 -8.88 8.82
N GLN A 39 -10.62 -9.59 9.65
CA GLN A 39 -10.43 -9.55 11.10
C GLN A 39 -9.02 -9.99 11.49
N GLY A 40 -8.34 -9.19 12.31
CA GLY A 40 -6.99 -9.47 12.80
C GLY A 40 -5.89 -9.43 11.73
N ALA A 41 -6.18 -8.99 10.51
CA ALA A 41 -5.19 -8.92 9.44
C ALA A 41 -4.17 -7.78 9.66
N THR A 42 -2.99 -7.90 9.06
CA THR A 42 -2.06 -6.78 8.90
C THR A 42 -2.32 -6.08 7.57
N VAL A 43 -2.65 -4.79 7.62
CA VAL A 43 -2.92 -3.96 6.46
C VAL A 43 -1.68 -3.19 6.06
N ILE A 44 -1.20 -3.42 4.84
CA ILE A 44 -0.15 -2.63 4.21
C ILE A 44 -0.80 -1.56 3.35
N LEU A 45 -0.78 -0.33 3.83
CA LEU A 45 -1.46 0.80 3.22
C LEU A 45 -0.44 1.71 2.53
N ALA A 46 -0.45 1.73 1.21
CA ALA A 46 0.28 2.72 0.41
C ALA A 46 -0.24 4.14 0.70
N GLN A 47 0.47 5.18 0.24
CA GLN A 47 -0.03 6.55 0.36
C GLN A 47 -1.42 6.72 -0.30
N GLN A 48 -2.32 7.42 0.40
CA GLN A 48 -3.71 7.60 -0.01
C GLN A 48 -4.14 9.08 0.05
N PRO A 49 -5.15 9.47 -0.75
CA PRO A 49 -5.98 10.64 -0.45
C PRO A 49 -6.56 10.57 0.97
N VAL A 50 -6.73 11.72 1.63
CA VAL A 50 -7.14 11.79 3.05
C VAL A 50 -8.48 11.10 3.30
N ASP A 51 -9.44 11.29 2.41
CA ASP A 51 -10.78 10.73 2.49
C ASP A 51 -10.78 9.19 2.33
N ALA A 52 -9.99 8.67 1.39
CA ALA A 52 -9.78 7.23 1.23
C ALA A 52 -9.04 6.61 2.44
N ALA A 53 -8.02 7.30 2.96
CA ALA A 53 -7.27 6.85 4.14
C ALA A 53 -8.18 6.72 5.37
N GLN A 54 -9.08 7.69 5.59
CA GLN A 54 -10.03 7.66 6.70
C GLN A 54 -10.94 6.43 6.66
N VAL A 55 -11.44 6.07 5.48
CA VAL A 55 -12.28 4.87 5.30
C VAL A 55 -11.48 3.59 5.61
N MET A 56 -10.25 3.48 5.09
CA MET A 56 -9.40 2.31 5.31
C MET A 56 -9.02 2.13 6.78
N LEU A 57 -8.64 3.21 7.46
CA LEU A 57 -8.28 3.18 8.88
C LEU A 57 -9.49 2.87 9.77
N LYS A 58 -10.66 3.44 9.45
CA LYS A 58 -11.90 3.11 10.16
C LYS A 58 -12.21 1.62 10.03
N LYS A 59 -12.11 1.07 8.81
CA LYS A 59 -12.35 -0.36 8.59
C LYS A 59 -11.36 -1.22 9.37
N ALA A 60 -10.08 -0.85 9.39
CA ALA A 60 -9.08 -1.58 10.14
C ALA A 60 -9.41 -1.64 11.65
N VAL A 61 -9.84 -0.51 12.24
CA VAL A 61 -10.30 -0.47 13.64
C VAL A 61 -11.52 -1.36 13.88
N GLU A 62 -12.51 -1.33 12.99
CA GLU A 62 -13.74 -2.15 13.14
C GLU A 62 -13.48 -3.66 13.19
N VAL A 63 -12.40 -4.11 12.57
CA VAL A 63 -12.05 -5.54 12.47
C VAL A 63 -10.78 -5.90 13.24
N ASP A 64 -10.31 -5.01 14.12
CA ASP A 64 -9.11 -5.20 14.94
C ASP A 64 -7.86 -5.57 14.12
N ALA A 65 -7.69 -4.90 12.97
CA ALA A 65 -6.56 -5.08 12.08
C ALA A 65 -5.39 -4.16 12.46
N THR A 66 -4.16 -4.67 12.34
CA THR A 66 -2.94 -3.87 12.48
C THR A 66 -2.66 -3.13 11.17
N VAL A 67 -2.16 -1.89 11.21
CA VAL A 67 -1.91 -1.11 9.99
C VAL A 67 -0.45 -0.64 9.95
N ALA A 68 0.22 -0.89 8.84
CA ALA A 68 1.47 -0.25 8.47
C ALA A 68 1.25 0.64 7.25
N ARG A 69 1.71 1.89 7.31
CA ARG A 69 1.48 2.92 6.29
C ARG A 69 2.79 3.33 5.64
N GLU A 70 2.73 3.49 4.33
CA GLU A 70 3.82 4.07 3.57
C GLU A 70 4.07 5.52 3.98
N GLY A 71 5.34 5.87 4.18
CA GLY A 71 5.80 7.16 4.70
C GLY A 71 5.86 7.23 6.23
N MET A 72 5.27 6.27 6.95
CA MET A 72 5.30 6.22 8.42
C MET A 72 6.05 4.98 8.89
N GLU A 73 5.45 3.79 8.73
CA GLU A 73 6.04 2.53 9.19
C GLU A 73 7.04 1.95 8.18
N PHE A 74 6.80 2.14 6.88
CA PHE A 74 7.71 1.72 5.80
C PHE A 74 7.76 2.77 4.68
N GLY A 75 8.62 2.62 3.67
CA GLY A 75 8.60 3.48 2.48
C GLY A 75 9.91 3.50 1.69
N VAL A 76 9.98 4.44 0.73
CA VAL A 76 11.19 4.71 -0.06
C VAL A 76 12.01 5.80 0.64
N THR A 77 13.25 5.50 1.03
CA THR A 77 14.16 6.48 1.62
C THR A 77 14.91 7.26 0.55
N SER A 78 15.38 6.59 -0.50
CA SER A 78 16.08 7.22 -1.62
C SER A 78 15.78 6.50 -2.94
N ARG A 79 15.95 7.24 -4.05
CA ARG A 79 15.81 6.73 -5.41
C ARG A 79 16.72 7.50 -6.35
N GLU A 80 17.49 6.76 -7.15
CA GLU A 80 18.36 7.28 -8.20
C GLU A 80 18.08 6.58 -9.53
N ILE A 81 18.15 7.30 -10.64
CA ILE A 81 17.99 6.71 -11.97
C ILE A 81 19.24 5.90 -12.30
N ALA A 82 19.05 4.68 -12.79
CA ALA A 82 20.13 3.80 -13.24
C ALA A 82 19.87 3.32 -14.68
N VAL A 83 20.92 2.86 -15.36
CA VAL A 83 20.75 2.23 -16.68
C VAL A 83 19.89 0.97 -16.50
N GLY A 84 18.76 0.90 -17.21
CA GLY A 84 17.84 -0.22 -17.11
C GLY A 84 16.81 -0.14 -15.98
N GLY A 85 16.77 0.96 -15.21
CA GLY A 85 15.77 1.12 -14.14
C GLY A 85 16.16 2.19 -13.12
N GLN A 86 16.24 1.78 -11.85
CA GLN A 86 16.54 2.67 -10.73
C GLN A 86 17.26 1.92 -9.61
N LEU A 87 18.09 2.64 -8.86
CA LEU A 87 18.66 2.18 -7.60
C LEU A 87 17.83 2.79 -6.46
N VAL A 88 17.37 1.99 -5.50
CA VAL A 88 16.48 2.45 -4.43
C VAL A 88 16.98 1.98 -3.06
N THR A 89 16.80 2.83 -2.06
CA THR A 89 16.87 2.44 -0.65
C THR A 89 15.46 2.40 -0.09
N LEU A 90 15.07 1.26 0.47
CA LEU A 90 13.74 1.01 1.01
C LEU A 90 13.82 0.78 2.52
N ARG A 91 13.00 1.49 3.28
CA ARG A 91 12.73 1.18 4.69
C ARG A 91 11.55 0.22 4.75
N GLY A 92 11.81 -1.03 5.10
CA GLY A 92 10.79 -2.02 5.43
C GLY A 92 10.34 -1.94 6.90
N LEU A 93 9.55 -2.91 7.32
CA LEU A 93 9.14 -3.11 8.71
C LEU A 93 10.28 -3.68 9.56
N GLY A 94 11.17 -4.47 8.95
CA GLY A 94 12.31 -5.11 9.63
C GLY A 94 13.59 -4.28 9.66
N GLY A 95 13.70 -3.23 8.84
CA GLY A 95 14.90 -2.42 8.74
C GLY A 95 15.04 -1.72 7.38
N GLU A 96 16.22 -1.17 7.12
CA GLU A 96 16.55 -0.50 5.87
C GLU A 96 17.32 -1.44 4.93
N TYR A 97 16.98 -1.37 3.65
CA TYR A 97 17.57 -2.15 2.57
C TYR A 97 18.13 -1.19 1.52
N GLU A 98 19.44 -1.09 1.45
CA GLU A 98 20.16 -0.12 0.63
C GLU A 98 20.53 -0.68 -0.75
N GLU A 99 20.72 0.22 -1.72
CA GLU A 99 21.27 -0.09 -3.04
C GLU A 99 20.55 -1.22 -3.81
N ILE A 100 19.22 -1.32 -3.65
CA ILE A 100 18.42 -2.30 -4.40
C ILE A 100 18.31 -1.84 -5.85
N PHE A 101 18.79 -2.66 -6.78
CA PHE A 101 18.53 -2.44 -8.21
C PHE A 101 17.12 -2.90 -8.58
N LEU A 102 16.28 -1.96 -9.00
CA LEU A 102 14.93 -2.20 -9.48
C LEU A 102 14.89 -2.00 -11.01
N PRO A 103 14.76 -3.08 -11.81
CA PRO A 103 14.78 -3.02 -13.28
C PRO A 103 13.44 -2.54 -13.88
N LEU A 104 12.84 -1.52 -13.27
CA LEU A 104 11.59 -0.89 -13.70
C LEU A 104 11.76 0.62 -13.70
N TYR A 105 11.18 1.29 -14.70
CA TYR A 105 11.17 2.73 -14.78
C TYR A 105 9.98 3.34 -14.03
N GLY A 106 10.14 4.59 -13.61
CA GLY A 106 9.07 5.40 -13.02
C GLY A 106 9.11 5.42 -11.49
N ALA A 107 8.86 6.62 -10.95
CA ALA A 107 8.86 6.89 -9.51
C ALA A 107 7.92 5.96 -8.73
N HIS A 108 6.72 5.72 -9.28
CA HIS A 108 5.70 4.87 -8.67
C HIS A 108 6.16 3.42 -8.49
N GLN A 109 7.14 2.94 -9.26
CA GLN A 109 7.63 1.57 -9.10
C GLN A 109 8.48 1.40 -7.83
N ALA A 110 9.18 2.44 -7.38
CA ALA A 110 9.84 2.40 -6.07
C ALA A 110 8.82 2.28 -4.93
N HIS A 111 7.70 3.01 -5.02
CA HIS A 111 6.60 2.93 -4.06
C HIS A 111 5.93 1.54 -4.08
N ASN A 112 5.67 0.99 -5.26
CA ASN A 112 5.18 -0.38 -5.40
C ASN A 112 6.15 -1.40 -4.79
N ALA A 113 7.46 -1.22 -4.97
CA ALA A 113 8.48 -2.08 -4.38
C ALA A 113 8.49 -1.99 -2.84
N ALA A 114 8.35 -0.78 -2.28
CA ALA A 114 8.25 -0.59 -0.82
C ALA A 114 7.00 -1.28 -0.25
N VAL A 115 5.85 -1.14 -0.90
CA VAL A 115 4.60 -1.81 -0.51
C VAL A 115 4.74 -3.34 -0.59
N ALA A 116 5.35 -3.85 -1.66
CA ALA A 116 5.59 -5.28 -1.83
C ALA A 116 6.53 -5.83 -0.75
N LEU A 117 7.61 -5.11 -0.44
CA LEU A 117 8.55 -5.47 0.62
C LEU A 117 7.83 -5.56 1.98
N ALA A 118 7.11 -4.50 2.37
CA ALA A 118 6.39 -4.47 3.65
C ALA A 118 5.32 -5.58 3.74
N ALA A 119 4.69 -5.94 2.62
CA ALA A 119 3.72 -7.04 2.57
C ALA A 119 4.33 -8.43 2.73
N VAL A 120 5.59 -8.61 2.34
CA VAL A 120 6.32 -9.87 2.52
C VAL A 120 6.89 -9.99 3.95
N GLU A 121 7.20 -8.87 4.59
CA GLU A 121 7.70 -8.84 5.98
C GLU A 121 6.61 -9.01 7.04
N ALA A 122 5.34 -8.73 6.69
CA ALA A 122 4.18 -8.82 7.58
C ALA A 122 3.63 -10.24 7.73
#